data_AF-A0A0Q7JF79-F1
#
_entry.id   AF-A0A0Q7JF79-F1
#
_cell.length_a   1.000
_cell.length_b   1.000
_cell.length_c   1.000
_cell.angle_alpha   90.00
_cell.angle_beta   90.00
_cell.angle_gamma   90.00
#
_symmetry.space_group_name_H-M   'P 1'
#
loop_
_entity.id
_entity.type
_entity.pdbx_description
1 polymer ?
#
loop_
_entity_poly.entity_id
_entity_poly.type
_entity_poly.pdbx_seq_one_letter_code
_entity_poly.pdbx_strand_id
1 'polypeptide(L)'
;MRTVQMVLVVAVLAIAAMPLAWHYLVDWPGDQWQVDLEVYREAARSVLYGRPVYGTLTESPQLLPFTYPPFSAFVALPLAAVPFHVAGWLWTALQVAATYATVLIAFRRLLVRFGAWRWLAGAVVTAPLLYLLPVSDGVRFGQVNAFLVLACLVDVAVVRTPARHWLGQRGLWVGLATAVKLTPGVFFVHFAVCRRWRDLRTALLAAAAATVGAFLVLPSASLAFWGGALSDPARLGPNRGTSNQSLRGVLLRLGPEGVAGSAVWVLAVVVVGVAGFAVARRAYRAGDPVAEVAAVGLMAVLLSPVAWVHHFAWMVVVVGALVGSGGSRRRVVLGLVMATWFWCRLPWWGITWLAQGRPGEWFGRLLQNADCLGALVALGMLWLVTGRGAGEPDGAGPTSGERAAVGAAEVG
;
A
#
# COMPACT_ATOMS: atom_id res chain seq x y z
N MET A 1 -31.69 -4.95 -11.63
CA MET A 1 -30.40 -4.33 -12.04
C MET A 1 -29.29 -4.48 -11.00
N ARG A 2 -29.48 -4.12 -9.72
CA ARG A 2 -28.42 -4.18 -8.70
C ARG A 2 -27.84 -5.60 -8.46
N THR A 3 -28.69 -6.62 -8.40
CA THR A 3 -28.26 -8.03 -8.19
C THR A 3 -27.39 -8.54 -9.35
N VAL A 4 -27.82 -8.30 -10.61
CA VAL A 4 -27.06 -8.67 -11.80
C VAL A 4 -25.69 -7.99 -11.81
N GLN A 5 -25.62 -6.71 -11.47
CA GLN A 5 -24.34 -6.00 -11.40
C GLN A 5 -23.41 -6.55 -10.31
N MET A 6 -23.93 -6.93 -9.14
CA MET A 6 -23.13 -7.57 -8.10
C MET A 6 -22.59 -8.92 -8.55
N VAL A 7 -23.41 -9.74 -9.19
CA VAL A 7 -22.99 -11.01 -9.78
C VAL A 7 -21.88 -10.79 -10.81
N LEU A 8 -22.03 -9.81 -11.70
CA LEU A 8 -21.00 -9.47 -12.69
C LEU A 8 -19.71 -8.96 -12.04
N VAL A 9 -19.79 -8.13 -10.99
CA VAL A 9 -18.61 -7.67 -10.25
C VAL A 9 -17.86 -8.86 -9.64
N VAL A 10 -18.57 -9.75 -8.96
CA VAL A 10 -17.97 -10.95 -8.35
C VAL A 10 -17.38 -11.85 -9.42
N ALA A 11 -18.09 -12.07 -10.53
CA ALA A 11 -17.62 -12.88 -11.64
C ALA A 11 -16.33 -12.30 -12.26
N VAL A 12 -16.29 -10.99 -12.56
CA VAL A 12 -15.10 -10.34 -13.12
C VAL A 12 -13.91 -10.44 -12.16
N LEU A 13 -14.11 -10.18 -10.86
CA LEU A 13 -13.04 -10.28 -9.86
C LEU A 13 -12.57 -11.73 -9.69
N ALA A 14 -13.48 -12.70 -9.65
CA ALA A 14 -13.14 -14.11 -9.54
C ALA A 14 -12.36 -14.61 -10.77
N ILE A 15 -12.83 -14.29 -11.97
CA ILE A 15 -12.15 -14.64 -13.24
C ILE A 15 -10.76 -13.99 -13.28
N ALA A 16 -10.65 -12.71 -12.88
CA ALA A 16 -9.37 -12.01 -12.89
C ALA A 16 -8.39 -12.56 -11.84
N ALA A 17 -8.87 -12.97 -10.66
CA ALA A 17 -8.03 -13.52 -9.60
C ALA A 17 -7.71 -15.01 -9.80
N MET A 18 -8.50 -15.75 -10.59
CA MET A 18 -8.36 -17.19 -10.75
C MET A 18 -6.95 -17.62 -11.21
N PRO A 19 -6.32 -17.03 -12.25
CA PRO A 19 -4.97 -17.44 -12.65
C PRO A 19 -3.92 -17.18 -11.57
N LEU A 20 -4.07 -16.08 -10.84
CA LEU A 20 -3.19 -15.72 -9.72
C LEU A 20 -3.34 -16.71 -8.56
N ALA A 21 -4.58 -17.03 -8.20
CA ALA A 21 -4.91 -17.99 -7.16
C ALA A 21 -4.49 -19.41 -7.55
N TRP A 22 -4.70 -19.81 -8.79
CA TRP A 22 -4.23 -21.12 -9.27
C TRP A 22 -2.70 -21.20 -9.19
N HIS A 23 -1.99 -20.22 -9.75
CA HIS A 23 -0.54 -20.22 -9.77
C HIS A 23 0.09 -20.18 -8.37
N TYR A 24 -0.41 -19.32 -7.47
CA TYR A 24 0.18 -19.14 -6.14
C TYR A 24 -0.42 -20.00 -5.04
N LEU A 25 -1.68 -20.42 -5.17
CA LEU A 25 -2.34 -21.22 -4.14
C LEU A 25 -2.41 -22.71 -4.44
N VAL A 26 -2.26 -23.12 -5.70
CA VAL A 26 -2.36 -24.53 -6.12
C VAL A 26 -1.02 -25.06 -6.65
N ASP A 27 -0.42 -24.38 -7.64
CA ASP A 27 0.78 -24.89 -8.32
C ASP A 27 2.09 -24.51 -7.62
N TRP A 28 2.06 -23.54 -6.71
CA TRP A 28 3.26 -23.03 -6.06
C TRP A 28 3.86 -24.07 -5.09
N PRO A 29 5.20 -24.17 -4.98
CA PRO A 29 5.83 -25.06 -4.03
C PRO A 29 5.26 -24.88 -2.61
N GLY A 30 4.82 -25.98 -2.01
CA GLY A 30 4.14 -25.95 -0.70
C GLY A 30 4.99 -25.36 0.41
N ASP A 31 6.31 -25.53 0.32
CA ASP A 31 7.27 -24.95 1.26
C ASP A 31 7.45 -23.43 1.13
N GLN A 32 6.96 -22.82 0.04
CA GLN A 32 6.96 -21.37 -0.18
C GLN A 32 5.54 -20.78 -0.20
N TRP A 33 4.56 -21.57 0.21
CA TRP A 33 3.15 -21.21 0.12
C TRP A 33 2.75 -20.20 1.20
N GLN A 34 2.55 -18.94 0.80
CA GLN A 34 2.12 -17.84 1.68
C GLN A 34 2.88 -17.73 3.01
N VAL A 35 4.21 -17.79 2.92
CA VAL A 35 5.09 -17.86 4.09
C VAL A 35 4.94 -16.69 5.06
N ASP A 36 4.56 -15.49 4.59
CA ASP A 36 4.35 -14.35 5.49
C ASP A 36 3.00 -14.45 6.23
N LEU A 37 1.98 -15.07 5.62
CA LEU A 37 0.73 -15.39 6.31
C LEU A 37 0.97 -16.42 7.42
N GLU A 38 1.85 -17.39 7.17
CA GLU A 38 2.27 -18.35 8.18
C GLU A 38 2.97 -17.68 9.36
N VAL A 39 3.85 -16.71 9.10
CA VAL A 39 4.49 -15.89 10.14
C VAL A 39 3.45 -15.21 11.04
N TYR A 40 2.38 -14.64 10.47
CA TYR A 40 1.30 -14.02 11.27
C TYR A 40 0.55 -15.06 12.11
N ARG A 41 0.24 -16.21 11.51
CA ARG A 41 -0.47 -17.31 12.18
C ARG A 41 0.36 -17.93 13.30
N GLU A 42 1.67 -18.05 13.11
CA GLU A 42 2.57 -18.63 14.11
C GLU A 42 2.83 -17.69 15.28
N ALA A 43 2.85 -16.37 15.03
CA ALA A 43 2.81 -15.36 16.09
C ALA A 43 1.52 -15.46 16.91
N ALA A 44 0.36 -15.61 16.25
CA ALA A 44 -0.93 -15.81 16.91
C ALA A 44 -0.97 -17.11 17.75
N ARG A 45 -0.48 -18.23 17.21
CA ARG A 45 -0.32 -19.48 17.97
C ARG A 45 0.64 -19.33 19.15
N SER A 46 1.72 -18.56 18.98
CA SER A 46 2.64 -18.27 20.08
C SER A 46 1.95 -17.49 21.20
N VAL A 47 1.08 -16.54 20.87
CA VAL A 47 0.23 -15.86 21.86
C VAL A 47 -0.68 -16.86 22.59
N LEU A 48 -1.40 -17.73 21.85
CA LEU A 48 -2.36 -18.68 22.44
C LEU A 48 -1.71 -19.75 23.32
N TYR A 49 -0.53 -20.23 22.93
CA TYR A 49 0.19 -21.30 23.64
C TYR A 49 1.23 -20.77 24.63
N GLY A 50 1.33 -19.46 24.84
CA GLY A 50 2.31 -18.86 25.75
C GLY A 50 3.78 -19.04 25.31
N ARG A 51 4.04 -19.18 24.01
CA ARG A 51 5.40 -19.30 23.45
C ARG A 51 6.02 -17.92 23.20
N PRO A 52 7.36 -17.78 23.20
CA PRO A 52 8.01 -16.52 22.91
C PRO A 52 7.76 -16.01 21.48
N VAL A 53 6.88 -15.04 21.29
CA VAL A 53 6.46 -14.53 19.95
C VAL A 53 7.65 -14.17 19.05
N TYR A 54 8.70 -13.54 19.59
CA TYR A 54 9.87 -13.10 18.82
C TYR A 54 11.01 -14.12 18.78
N GLY A 55 10.91 -15.21 19.56
CA GLY A 55 11.87 -16.32 19.59
C GLY A 55 11.40 -17.56 18.83
N THR A 56 10.11 -17.66 18.50
CA THR A 56 9.55 -18.70 17.64
C THR A 56 9.75 -18.35 16.17
N LEU A 57 10.11 -19.35 15.36
CA LEU A 57 10.20 -19.27 13.90
C LEU A 57 9.06 -20.10 13.28
N THR A 58 8.72 -19.83 12.03
CA THR A 58 7.88 -20.74 11.25
C THR A 58 8.57 -22.09 11.06
N GLU A 59 7.82 -23.11 10.64
CA GLU A 59 8.37 -24.44 10.42
C GLU A 59 9.38 -24.47 9.27
N SER A 60 10.22 -25.52 9.26
CA SER A 60 11.17 -25.81 8.19
C SER A 60 10.42 -25.99 6.86
N PRO A 61 10.96 -25.51 5.73
CA PRO A 61 12.33 -25.04 5.53
C PRO A 61 12.55 -23.53 5.66
N GLN A 62 11.50 -22.73 5.89
CA GLN A 62 11.61 -21.27 5.79
C GLN A 62 12.18 -20.60 7.04
N LEU A 63 11.84 -21.10 8.23
CA LEU A 63 12.39 -20.63 9.51
C LEU A 63 12.32 -19.10 9.68
N LEU A 64 11.18 -18.49 9.32
CA LEU A 64 11.01 -17.03 9.32
C LEU A 64 10.61 -16.49 10.69
N PRO A 65 11.23 -15.38 11.15
CA PRO A 65 10.86 -14.74 12.40
C PRO A 65 9.70 -13.77 12.23
N PHE A 66 8.92 -13.58 13.30
CA PHE A 66 7.94 -12.50 13.37
C PHE A 66 8.62 -11.13 13.60
N THR A 67 8.39 -10.17 12.72
CA THR A 67 9.10 -8.86 12.70
C THR A 67 8.21 -7.64 12.92
N TYR A 68 6.93 -7.85 13.27
CA TYR A 68 5.93 -6.79 13.39
C TYR A 68 5.69 -6.41 14.86
N PRO A 69 5.09 -5.24 15.16
CA PRO A 69 4.75 -4.86 16.52
C PRO A 69 3.78 -5.84 17.20
N PRO A 70 3.78 -5.95 18.54
CA PRO A 70 2.98 -6.94 19.28
C PRO A 70 1.48 -6.87 19.01
N PHE A 71 0.94 -5.68 18.74
CA PHE A 71 -0.47 -5.50 18.40
C PHE A 71 -0.88 -6.32 17.18
N SER A 72 0.00 -6.50 16.19
CA SER A 72 -0.31 -7.33 15.02
C SER A 72 -0.40 -8.82 15.35
N ALA A 73 0.37 -9.33 16.30
CA ALA A 73 0.25 -10.71 16.76
C ALA A 73 -1.11 -10.97 17.42
N PHE A 74 -1.62 -9.97 18.17
CA PHE A 74 -2.95 -10.03 18.75
C PHE A 74 -4.06 -9.99 17.69
N VAL A 75 -3.95 -9.09 16.70
CA VAL A 75 -4.93 -9.01 15.59
C VAL A 75 -4.91 -10.28 14.72
N ALA A 76 -3.78 -11.00 14.68
CA ALA A 76 -3.64 -12.25 13.95
C ALA A 76 -4.29 -13.46 14.64
N LEU A 77 -4.81 -13.35 15.88
CA LEU A 77 -5.42 -14.45 16.63
C LEU A 77 -6.45 -15.29 15.84
N PRO A 78 -7.36 -14.69 15.04
CA PRO A 78 -8.31 -15.48 14.24
C PRO A 78 -7.64 -16.43 13.23
N LEU A 79 -6.43 -16.14 12.76
CA LEU A 79 -5.69 -17.00 11.82
C LEU A 79 -5.27 -18.32 12.45
N ALA A 80 -5.07 -18.35 13.78
CA ALA A 80 -4.73 -19.57 14.49
C ALA A 80 -5.92 -20.54 14.62
N ALA A 81 -7.16 -20.04 14.50
CA ALA A 81 -8.38 -20.83 14.71
C ALA A 81 -8.81 -21.66 13.49
N VAL A 82 -8.23 -21.43 12.32
CA VAL A 82 -8.60 -22.12 11.07
C VAL A 82 -7.42 -22.92 10.48
N PRO A 83 -7.68 -23.96 9.68
CA PRO A 83 -6.63 -24.65 8.92
C PRO A 83 -5.87 -23.69 8.00
N PHE A 84 -4.56 -23.92 7.79
CA PHE A 84 -3.72 -22.97 7.04
C PHE A 84 -4.22 -22.76 5.60
N HIS A 85 -4.63 -23.85 4.94
CA HIS A 85 -5.21 -23.78 3.60
C HIS A 85 -6.44 -22.88 3.54
N VAL A 86 -7.34 -23.01 4.51
CA VAL A 86 -8.55 -22.16 4.61
C VAL A 86 -8.15 -20.70 4.86
N ALA A 87 -7.20 -20.45 5.76
CA ALA A 87 -6.67 -19.11 6.00
C ALA A 87 -6.14 -18.48 4.70
N GLY A 88 -5.37 -19.22 3.90
CA GLY A 88 -4.75 -18.69 2.70
C GLY A 88 -5.74 -18.33 1.58
N TRP A 89 -6.75 -19.17 1.35
CA TRP A 89 -7.83 -18.85 0.41
C TRP A 89 -8.66 -17.64 0.86
N LEU A 90 -9.05 -17.60 2.14
CA LEU A 90 -9.79 -16.48 2.71
C LEU A 90 -8.98 -15.18 2.66
N TRP A 91 -7.70 -15.25 3.04
CA TRP A 91 -6.80 -14.09 3.03
C TRP A 91 -6.60 -13.54 1.62
N THR A 92 -6.49 -14.41 0.62
CA THR A 92 -6.40 -14.01 -0.79
C THR A 92 -7.69 -13.33 -1.26
N ALA A 93 -8.85 -13.88 -0.93
CA ALA A 93 -10.14 -13.25 -1.23
C ALA A 93 -10.26 -11.86 -0.57
N LEU A 94 -9.81 -11.73 0.67
CA LEU A 94 -9.77 -10.46 1.39
C LEU A 94 -8.79 -9.46 0.75
N GLN A 95 -7.62 -9.90 0.28
CA GLN A 95 -6.67 -9.04 -0.44
C GLN A 95 -7.25 -8.54 -1.78
N VAL A 96 -7.94 -9.40 -2.53
CA VAL A 96 -8.65 -9.00 -3.75
C VAL A 96 -9.74 -7.98 -3.44
N ALA A 97 -10.53 -8.22 -2.40
CA ALA A 97 -11.56 -7.29 -1.95
C ALA A 97 -10.98 -5.94 -1.48
N ALA A 98 -9.87 -5.96 -0.74
CA ALA A 98 -9.18 -4.75 -0.30
C ALA A 98 -8.59 -3.96 -1.47
N THR A 99 -8.06 -4.66 -2.48
CA THR A 99 -7.55 -4.04 -3.72
C THR A 99 -8.70 -3.42 -4.52
N TYR A 100 -9.82 -4.13 -4.65
CA TYR A 100 -11.03 -3.60 -5.30
C TYR A 100 -11.55 -2.35 -4.58
N ALA A 101 -11.66 -2.37 -3.26
CA ALA A 101 -12.05 -1.20 -2.46
C ALA A 101 -11.07 -0.03 -2.63
N THR A 102 -9.77 -0.32 -2.70
CA THR A 102 -8.73 0.68 -3.00
C THR A 102 -8.94 1.30 -4.37
N VAL A 103 -9.25 0.51 -5.40
CA VAL A 103 -9.55 0.99 -6.75
C VAL A 103 -10.80 1.86 -6.77
N LEU A 104 -11.87 1.45 -6.08
CA LEU A 104 -13.12 2.22 -5.98
C LEU A 104 -12.89 3.62 -5.39
N ILE A 105 -11.93 3.77 -4.47
CA ILE A 105 -11.58 5.06 -3.87
C ILE A 105 -10.58 5.83 -4.74
N ALA A 106 -9.49 5.19 -5.17
CA ALA A 106 -8.39 5.83 -5.90
C ALA A 106 -8.79 6.26 -7.32
N PHE A 107 -9.64 5.48 -7.99
CA PHE A 107 -10.14 5.77 -9.34
C PHE A 107 -11.54 6.40 -9.32
N ARG A 108 -12.04 6.86 -8.17
CA ARG A 108 -13.42 7.37 -8.03
C ARG A 108 -13.80 8.39 -9.10
N ARG A 109 -12.88 9.32 -9.45
CA ARG A 109 -13.11 10.37 -10.45
C ARG A 109 -13.29 9.82 -11.87
N LEU A 110 -12.61 8.72 -12.19
CA LEU A 110 -12.82 7.99 -13.43
C LEU A 110 -14.14 7.20 -13.38
N LEU A 111 -14.37 6.48 -12.29
CA LEU A 111 -15.46 5.52 -12.16
C LEU A 111 -16.85 6.18 -12.17
N VAL A 112 -17.00 7.38 -11.62
CA VAL A 112 -18.29 8.12 -11.63
C VAL A 112 -18.83 8.37 -13.05
N ARG A 113 -17.95 8.41 -14.06
CA ARG A 113 -18.32 8.60 -15.47
C ARG A 113 -19.12 7.42 -16.05
N PHE A 114 -19.04 6.24 -15.42
CA PHE A 114 -19.76 5.05 -15.84
C PHE A 114 -21.15 4.92 -15.19
N GLY A 115 -21.59 5.93 -14.42
CA GLY A 115 -22.93 5.99 -13.83
C GLY A 115 -23.29 4.75 -13.01
N ALA A 116 -24.38 4.09 -13.38
CA ALA A 116 -24.85 2.87 -12.73
C ALA A 116 -23.86 1.69 -12.82
N TRP A 117 -22.95 1.70 -13.79
CA TRP A 117 -21.96 0.64 -14.01
C TRP A 117 -20.62 0.87 -13.31
N ARG A 118 -20.49 1.93 -12.50
CA ARG A 118 -19.23 2.29 -11.81
C ARG A 118 -18.59 1.16 -11.01
N TRP A 119 -19.40 0.28 -10.40
CA TRP A 119 -18.91 -0.85 -9.61
C TRP A 119 -18.29 -1.92 -10.51
N LEU A 120 -18.94 -2.23 -11.63
CA LEU A 120 -18.42 -3.14 -12.64
C LEU A 120 -17.17 -2.57 -13.32
N ALA A 121 -17.19 -1.28 -13.68
CA ALA A 121 -16.00 -0.59 -14.19
C ALA A 121 -14.84 -0.66 -13.20
N GLY A 122 -15.10 -0.52 -11.89
CA GLY A 122 -14.09 -0.72 -10.86
C GLY A 122 -13.51 -2.14 -10.86
N ALA A 123 -14.33 -3.16 -11.11
CA ALA A 123 -13.88 -4.56 -11.16
C ALA A 123 -12.99 -4.77 -12.40
N VAL A 124 -13.38 -4.21 -13.55
CA VAL A 124 -12.60 -4.22 -14.79
C VAL A 124 -11.26 -3.50 -14.62
N VAL A 125 -11.21 -2.37 -13.89
CA VAL A 125 -9.95 -1.67 -13.57
C VAL A 125 -9.11 -2.47 -12.58
N THR A 126 -9.73 -3.17 -11.62
CA THR A 126 -9.01 -3.98 -10.62
C THR A 126 -8.34 -5.18 -11.26
N ALA A 127 -8.97 -5.82 -12.23
CA ALA A 127 -8.47 -7.03 -12.89
C ALA A 127 -7.00 -6.94 -13.33
N PRO A 128 -6.56 -5.96 -14.14
CA PRO A 128 -5.16 -5.84 -14.52
C PRO A 128 -4.24 -5.36 -13.37
N LEU A 129 -4.78 -4.64 -12.38
CA LEU A 129 -4.00 -4.15 -11.23
C LEU A 129 -3.63 -5.26 -10.24
N LEU A 130 -4.38 -6.37 -10.20
CA LEU A 130 -4.00 -7.57 -9.44
C LEU A 130 -2.65 -8.16 -9.90
N TYR A 131 -2.27 -7.91 -11.15
CA TYR A 131 -1.04 -8.42 -11.76
C TYR A 131 0.15 -7.46 -11.67
N LEU A 132 -0.03 -6.26 -11.12
CA LEU A 132 1.13 -5.44 -10.74
C LEU A 132 2.03 -6.28 -9.83
N LEU A 133 3.33 -6.27 -10.09
CA LEU A 133 4.28 -7.11 -9.35
C LEU A 133 4.10 -6.96 -7.82
N PRO A 134 3.99 -5.77 -7.22
CA PRO A 134 3.77 -5.64 -5.77
C PRO A 134 2.46 -6.27 -5.26
N VAL A 135 1.40 -6.26 -6.07
CA VAL A 135 0.08 -6.79 -5.68
C VAL A 135 0.07 -8.31 -5.79
N SER A 136 0.53 -8.84 -6.92
CA SER A 136 0.66 -10.28 -7.13
C SER A 136 1.64 -10.93 -6.16
N ASP A 137 2.77 -10.28 -5.85
CA ASP A 137 3.73 -10.73 -4.84
C ASP A 137 3.14 -10.64 -3.42
N GLY A 138 2.25 -9.66 -3.16
CA GLY A 138 1.47 -9.62 -1.94
C GLY A 138 0.55 -10.83 -1.76
N VAL A 139 -0.11 -11.27 -2.83
CA VAL A 139 -0.93 -12.50 -2.82
C VAL A 139 -0.07 -13.74 -2.65
N ARG A 140 1.05 -13.84 -3.38
CA ARG A 140 2.03 -14.93 -3.29
C ARG A 140 2.48 -15.18 -1.85
N PHE A 141 2.81 -14.12 -1.13
CA PHE A 141 3.32 -14.24 0.24
C PHE A 141 2.23 -14.16 1.32
N GLY A 142 1.01 -13.74 0.99
CA GLY A 142 -0.05 -13.53 1.97
C GLY A 142 0.16 -12.27 2.82
N GLN A 143 0.62 -11.19 2.19
CA GLN A 143 1.00 -9.95 2.88
C GLN A 143 -0.19 -9.11 3.38
N VAL A 144 0.04 -8.34 4.45
CA VAL A 144 -0.98 -7.46 5.05
C VAL A 144 -1.11 -6.10 4.35
N ASN A 145 -0.20 -5.77 3.42
CA ASN A 145 -0.04 -4.40 2.90
C ASN A 145 -1.29 -3.87 2.17
N ALA A 146 -2.06 -4.73 1.49
CA ALA A 146 -3.30 -4.32 0.83
C ALA A 146 -4.31 -3.70 1.82
N PHE A 147 -4.40 -4.26 3.04
CA PHE A 147 -5.26 -3.75 4.09
C PHE A 147 -4.75 -2.43 4.67
N LEU A 148 -3.43 -2.30 4.84
CA LEU A 148 -2.81 -1.08 5.36
C LEU A 148 -2.96 0.10 4.38
N VAL A 149 -2.75 -0.16 3.08
CA VAL A 149 -2.97 0.82 2.01
C VAL A 149 -4.43 1.27 2.00
N LEU A 150 -5.37 0.32 2.05
CA LEU A 150 -6.80 0.64 2.10
C LEU A 150 -7.15 1.47 3.34
N ALA A 151 -6.68 1.08 4.53
CA ALA A 151 -6.93 1.78 5.79
C ALA A 151 -6.44 3.24 5.72
N CYS A 152 -5.22 3.47 5.23
CA CYS A 152 -4.66 4.82 5.09
C CYS A 152 -5.41 5.64 4.03
N LEU A 153 -5.81 5.00 2.92
CA LEU A 153 -6.58 5.65 1.86
C LEU A 153 -7.99 6.03 2.35
N VAL A 154 -8.66 5.17 3.13
CA VAL A 154 -9.96 5.46 3.74
C VAL A 154 -9.84 6.64 4.70
N ASP A 155 -8.82 6.63 5.58
CA ASP A 155 -8.59 7.70 6.56
C ASP A 155 -8.46 9.07 5.89
N VAL A 156 -7.62 9.15 4.85
CA VAL A 156 -7.30 10.42 4.20
C VAL A 156 -8.30 10.80 3.12
N ALA A 157 -8.85 9.86 2.34
CA ALA A 157 -9.68 10.19 1.18
C ALA A 157 -11.19 10.06 1.42
N VAL A 158 -11.63 9.38 2.48
CA VAL A 158 -13.04 9.05 2.72
C VAL A 158 -13.56 9.67 4.02
N VAL A 159 -12.83 9.54 5.14
CA VAL A 159 -13.21 10.13 6.44
C VAL A 159 -13.20 11.67 6.38
N ARG A 160 -12.62 12.28 5.34
CA ARG A 160 -12.71 13.73 5.12
C ARG A 160 -14.14 14.22 4.86
N THR A 161 -15.06 13.37 4.41
CA THR A 161 -16.45 13.76 4.09
C THR A 161 -17.34 13.75 5.35
N PRO A 162 -18.08 14.83 5.67
CA PRO A 162 -18.92 14.92 6.87
C PRO A 162 -19.92 13.76 7.05
N ALA A 163 -20.45 13.24 5.94
CA ALA A 163 -21.40 12.12 5.92
C ALA A 163 -20.82 10.78 6.39
N ARG A 164 -19.51 10.70 6.65
CA ARG A 164 -18.80 9.44 6.96
C ARG A 164 -18.09 9.43 8.30
N HIS A 165 -18.49 10.31 9.23
CA HIS A 165 -17.92 10.37 10.59
C HIS A 165 -18.07 9.04 11.38
N TRP A 166 -19.05 8.19 11.02
CA TRP A 166 -19.24 6.87 11.62
C TRP A 166 -18.05 5.92 11.37
N LEU A 167 -17.24 6.16 10.34
CA LEU A 167 -15.99 5.43 10.09
C LEU A 167 -14.86 5.81 11.06
N GLY A 168 -15.10 6.76 11.97
CA GLY A 168 -14.15 7.22 12.97
C GLY A 168 -13.62 8.63 12.69
N GLN A 169 -12.64 9.04 13.51
CA GLN A 169 -11.97 10.33 13.37
C GLN A 169 -10.77 10.21 12.44
N ARG A 170 -10.44 11.31 11.74
CA ARG A 170 -9.23 11.39 10.91
C ARG A 170 -7.99 11.07 11.74
N GLY A 171 -7.10 10.26 11.20
CA GLY A 171 -5.91 9.74 11.86
C GLY A 171 -6.09 8.38 12.50
N LEU A 172 -7.32 7.95 12.83
CA LEU A 172 -7.57 6.68 13.53
C LEU A 172 -7.02 5.48 12.77
N TRP A 173 -7.38 5.33 11.49
CA TRP A 173 -6.99 4.16 10.71
C TRP A 173 -5.51 4.16 10.36
N VAL A 174 -4.91 5.34 10.16
CA VAL A 174 -3.45 5.48 10.00
C VAL A 174 -2.73 5.07 11.28
N GLY A 175 -3.23 5.48 12.44
CA GLY A 175 -2.67 5.10 13.74
C GLY A 175 -2.73 3.60 13.99
N LEU A 176 -3.90 2.98 13.76
CA LEU A 176 -4.07 1.52 13.86
C LEU A 176 -3.21 0.76 12.86
N ALA A 177 -3.13 1.22 11.60
CA ALA A 177 -2.26 0.63 10.59
C ALA A 177 -0.77 0.70 11.01
N THR A 178 -0.36 1.80 11.65
CA THR A 178 0.99 1.97 12.21
C THR A 178 1.27 1.02 13.37
N ALA A 179 0.27 0.75 14.22
CA ALA A 179 0.38 -0.25 15.29
C ALA A 179 0.45 -1.68 14.75
N VAL A 180 -0.15 -1.96 13.59
CA VAL A 180 -0.02 -3.27 12.91
C VAL A 180 1.35 -3.42 12.25
N LYS A 181 1.84 -2.38 11.57
CA LYS A 181 3.16 -2.36 10.91
C LYS A 181 3.67 -0.94 10.98
N LEU A 182 4.91 -0.69 11.40
CA LEU A 182 5.40 0.68 11.63
C LEU A 182 5.44 1.58 10.36
N THR A 183 5.41 0.99 9.17
CA THR A 183 5.64 1.71 7.90
C THR A 183 4.65 2.85 7.60
N PRO A 184 3.34 2.78 7.90
CA PRO A 184 2.42 3.91 7.75
C PRO A 184 2.70 5.08 8.69
N GLY A 185 3.61 4.95 9.66
CA GLY A 185 4.03 6.05 10.54
C GLY A 185 4.57 7.28 9.79
N VAL A 186 5.01 7.14 8.53
CA VAL A 186 5.36 8.28 7.66
C VAL A 186 4.20 9.27 7.45
N PHE A 187 2.94 8.84 7.60
CA PHE A 187 1.79 9.73 7.56
C PHE A 187 1.77 10.70 8.75
N PHE A 188 2.36 10.35 9.90
CA PHE A 188 2.49 11.26 11.04
C PHE A 188 3.36 12.46 10.68
N VAL A 189 4.49 12.20 10.01
CA VAL A 189 5.39 13.24 9.49
C VAL A 189 4.64 14.14 8.51
N HIS A 190 3.89 13.54 7.57
CA HIS A 190 3.08 14.30 6.63
C HIS A 190 2.02 15.18 7.31
N PHE A 191 1.31 14.65 8.32
CA PHE A 191 0.34 15.43 9.09
C PHE A 191 1.02 16.61 9.81
N ALA A 192 2.22 16.42 10.38
CA ALA A 192 3.00 17.50 10.98
C ALA A 192 3.42 18.55 9.92
N VAL A 193 3.96 18.11 8.77
CA VAL A 193 4.34 18.99 7.64
C VAL A 193 3.17 19.83 7.14
N CYS A 194 1.97 19.25 7.12
CA CYS A 194 0.74 19.93 6.75
C CYS A 194 0.07 20.69 7.90
N ARG A 195 0.64 20.69 9.11
CA ARG A 195 0.07 21.28 10.34
C ARG A 195 -1.32 20.74 10.69
N ARG A 196 -1.60 19.49 10.34
CA ARG A 196 -2.83 18.76 10.65
C ARG A 196 -2.75 18.17 12.07
N TRP A 197 -2.58 19.03 13.07
CA TRP A 197 -2.30 18.61 14.46
C TRP A 197 -3.39 17.74 15.08
N ARG A 198 -4.66 17.95 14.71
CA ARG A 198 -5.77 17.12 15.18
C ARG A 198 -5.63 15.69 14.64
N ASP A 199 -5.42 15.55 13.33
CA ASP A 199 -5.26 14.25 12.68
C ASP A 199 -4.01 13.53 13.19
N LEU A 200 -2.89 14.26 13.38
CA LEU A 200 -1.67 13.73 14.00
C LEU A 200 -1.93 13.22 15.42
N ARG A 201 -2.62 14.03 16.25
CA ARG A 201 -2.93 13.64 17.63
C ARG A 201 -3.78 12.38 17.66
N THR A 202 -4.84 12.30 16.85
CA THR A 202 -5.69 11.11 16.78
C THR A 202 -4.90 9.88 16.34
N ALA A 203 -4.03 10.02 15.33
CA ALA A 203 -3.22 8.92 14.84
C ALA A 203 -2.20 8.42 15.88
N LEU A 204 -1.54 9.35 16.58
CA LEU A 204 -0.64 9.02 17.69
C LEU A 204 -1.38 8.34 18.84
N LEU A 205 -2.55 8.86 19.24
CA LEU A 205 -3.35 8.27 20.31
C LEU A 205 -3.86 6.88 19.94
N ALA A 206 -4.30 6.66 18.70
CA ALA A 206 -4.73 5.35 18.23
C ALA A 206 -3.57 4.34 18.22
N ALA A 207 -2.41 4.73 17.71
CA ALA A 207 -1.22 3.88 17.70
C ALA A 207 -0.73 3.56 19.12
N ALA A 208 -0.70 4.57 19.99
CA ALA A 208 -0.31 4.42 21.39
C ALA A 208 -1.30 3.54 22.16
N ALA A 209 -2.61 3.75 22.01
CA ALA A 209 -3.63 2.93 22.66
C ALA A 209 -3.54 1.46 22.23
N ALA A 210 -3.38 1.19 20.93
CA ALA A 210 -3.19 -0.16 20.42
C ALA A 210 -1.90 -0.81 20.95
N THR A 211 -0.81 -0.04 21.01
CA THR A 211 0.50 -0.53 21.50
C THR A 211 0.49 -0.78 23.01
N VAL A 212 -0.10 0.13 23.80
CA VAL A 212 -0.27 -0.03 25.24
C VAL A 212 -1.23 -1.18 25.54
N GLY A 213 -2.34 -1.29 24.81
CA GLY A 213 -3.26 -2.43 24.94
C GLY A 213 -2.55 -3.76 24.67
N ALA A 214 -1.73 -3.83 23.62
CA ALA A 214 -0.90 -5.00 23.34
C ALA A 214 0.14 -5.26 24.44
N PHE A 215 0.73 -4.21 25.05
CA PHE A 215 1.64 -4.36 26.18
C PHE A 215 0.94 -4.94 27.42
N LEU A 216 -0.29 -4.50 27.72
CA LEU A 216 -1.06 -5.00 28.85
C LEU A 216 -1.42 -6.48 28.72
N VAL A 217 -1.67 -6.95 27.50
CA VAL A 217 -2.00 -8.36 27.22
C VAL A 217 -0.75 -9.21 26.99
N LEU A 218 0.29 -8.66 26.37
CA LEU A 218 1.51 -9.33 25.93
C LEU A 218 2.77 -8.57 26.39
N PRO A 219 3.03 -8.47 27.72
CA PRO A 219 4.11 -7.65 28.24
C PRO A 219 5.49 -8.18 27.82
N SER A 220 5.71 -9.49 27.89
CA SER A 220 6.99 -10.12 27.51
C SER A 220 7.32 -9.93 26.03
N ALA A 221 6.33 -10.14 25.14
CA ALA A 221 6.49 -9.90 23.71
C ALA A 221 6.79 -8.42 23.44
N SER A 222 6.12 -7.51 24.14
CA SER A 222 6.34 -6.07 23.97
C SER A 222 7.73 -5.63 24.42
N LEU A 223 8.21 -6.13 25.56
CA LEU A 223 9.58 -5.88 26.01
C LEU A 223 10.61 -6.44 25.02
N ALA A 224 10.38 -7.65 24.48
CA ALA A 224 11.27 -8.23 23.47
C ALA A 224 11.31 -7.41 22.17
N PHE A 225 10.15 -6.92 21.70
CA PHE A 225 10.07 -6.11 20.49
C PHE A 225 10.83 -4.79 20.63
N TRP A 226 10.45 -3.99 21.64
CA TRP A 226 10.99 -2.64 21.84
C TRP A 226 12.41 -2.64 22.41
N GLY A 227 12.77 -3.68 23.17
CA GLY A 227 14.08 -3.81 23.82
C GLY A 227 15.18 -4.40 22.94
N GLY A 228 14.88 -4.90 21.74
CA GLY A 228 15.93 -5.37 20.83
C GLY A 228 15.48 -5.90 19.48
N ALA A 229 14.33 -6.57 19.40
CA ALA A 229 13.94 -7.27 18.17
C ALA A 229 13.63 -6.32 17.00
N LEU A 230 13.25 -5.07 17.28
CA LEU A 230 13.06 -4.00 16.28
C LEU A 230 14.40 -3.50 15.72
N SER A 231 15.44 -3.44 16.56
CA SER A 231 16.76 -2.90 16.19
C SER A 231 17.70 -3.93 15.59
N ASP A 232 17.35 -5.22 15.62
CA ASP A 232 18.18 -6.31 15.10
C ASP A 232 17.99 -6.49 13.58
N PRO A 233 18.96 -6.05 12.75
CA PRO A 233 18.84 -6.17 11.30
C PRO A 233 18.95 -7.61 10.79
N ALA A 234 19.47 -8.56 11.59
CA ALA A 234 19.59 -9.96 11.20
C ALA A 234 18.22 -10.63 11.07
N ARG A 235 17.21 -10.17 11.82
CA ARG A 235 15.83 -10.71 11.79
C ARG A 235 15.08 -10.42 10.49
N LEU A 236 15.57 -9.46 9.69
CA LEU A 236 14.97 -9.08 8.41
C LEU A 236 15.54 -9.91 7.24
N GLY A 237 16.53 -10.79 7.48
CA GLY A 237 17.19 -11.55 6.44
C GLY A 237 18.12 -10.71 5.55
N PRO A 238 18.56 -11.24 4.39
CA PRO A 238 19.56 -10.59 3.54
C PRO A 238 19.07 -9.28 2.90
N ASN A 239 19.42 -8.14 3.51
CA ASN A 239 19.01 -6.81 3.05
C ASN A 239 19.58 -6.39 1.68
N ARG A 240 20.60 -7.09 1.15
CA ARG A 240 21.18 -6.85 -0.18
C ARG A 240 20.36 -7.47 -1.32
N GLY A 241 19.43 -8.38 -1.03
CA GLY A 241 18.69 -9.14 -2.01
C GLY A 241 17.85 -8.28 -2.98
N THR A 242 17.62 -8.81 -4.19
CA THR A 242 16.86 -8.13 -5.26
C THR A 242 15.46 -7.72 -4.82
N SER A 243 14.81 -8.46 -3.92
CA SER A 243 13.49 -8.10 -3.42
C SER A 243 13.49 -6.80 -2.61
N ASN A 244 14.61 -6.39 -1.99
CA ASN A 244 14.69 -5.13 -1.25
C ASN A 244 14.91 -3.95 -2.21
N GLN A 245 13.85 -3.19 -2.44
CA GLN A 245 13.76 -2.04 -3.35
C GLN A 245 13.73 -0.69 -2.61
N SER A 246 14.12 -0.65 -1.33
CA SER A 246 14.35 0.61 -0.62
C SER A 246 15.60 1.35 -1.14
N LEU A 247 15.70 2.66 -0.86
CA LEU A 247 16.93 3.42 -1.13
C LEU A 247 18.15 2.76 -0.46
N ARG A 248 17.99 2.23 0.75
CA ARG A 248 19.05 1.48 1.45
C ARG A 248 19.42 0.21 0.70
N GLY A 249 18.45 -0.55 0.20
CA GLY A 249 18.70 -1.76 -0.60
C GLY A 249 19.51 -1.48 -1.85
N VAL A 250 19.20 -0.38 -2.56
CA VAL A 250 19.97 0.08 -3.73
C VAL A 250 21.41 0.42 -3.33
N LEU A 251 21.60 1.22 -2.27
CA LEU A 251 22.92 1.61 -1.79
C LEU A 251 23.73 0.45 -1.22
N LEU A 252 23.08 -0.53 -0.61
CA LEU A 252 23.74 -1.77 -0.21
C LEU A 252 24.23 -2.59 -1.42
N ARG A 253 23.67 -2.40 -2.62
CA ARG A 253 24.14 -3.07 -3.84
C ARG A 253 25.18 -2.27 -4.61
N LEU A 254 25.12 -0.95 -4.57
CA LEU A 254 25.89 -0.05 -5.47
C LEU A 254 26.73 1.01 -4.76
N GLY A 255 26.43 1.31 -3.50
CA GLY A 255 27.04 2.39 -2.73
C GLY A 255 28.25 1.92 -1.91
N PRO A 256 28.93 2.88 -1.25
CA PRO A 256 30.04 2.55 -0.36
C PRO A 256 29.56 1.76 0.86
N GLU A 257 30.44 0.97 1.46
CA GLU A 257 30.13 0.18 2.66
C GLU A 257 30.35 0.99 3.95
N GLY A 258 29.95 0.43 5.09
CA GLY A 258 30.21 1.00 6.42
C GLY A 258 29.55 2.36 6.67
N VAL A 259 30.28 3.23 7.37
CA VAL A 259 29.81 4.57 7.81
C VAL A 259 29.52 5.47 6.62
N ALA A 260 30.35 5.44 5.57
CA ALA A 260 30.14 6.22 4.36
C ALA A 260 28.82 5.84 3.67
N GLY A 261 28.54 4.53 3.53
CA GLY A 261 27.26 4.04 2.99
C GLY A 261 26.05 4.51 3.80
N SER A 262 26.17 4.47 5.12
CA SER A 262 25.12 4.91 6.04
C SER A 262 24.88 6.42 5.93
N ALA A 263 25.94 7.23 5.82
CA ALA A 263 25.83 8.68 5.63
C ALA A 263 25.17 9.03 4.29
N VAL A 264 25.55 8.36 3.20
CA VAL A 264 24.92 8.53 1.88
C VAL A 264 23.44 8.14 1.93
N TRP A 265 23.09 7.06 2.61
CA TRP A 265 21.70 6.65 2.78
C TRP A 265 20.87 7.69 3.56
N VAL A 266 21.39 8.21 4.68
CA VAL A 266 20.73 9.27 5.44
C VAL A 266 20.52 10.52 4.59
N LEU A 267 21.54 10.95 3.83
CA LEU A 267 21.43 12.08 2.92
C LEU A 267 20.35 11.83 1.85
N ALA A 268 20.33 10.64 1.24
CA ALA A 268 19.31 10.28 0.25
C ALA A 268 17.90 10.29 0.84
N VAL A 269 17.71 9.75 2.05
CA VAL A 269 16.45 9.79 2.79
C VAL A 269 16.00 11.22 3.07
N VAL A 270 16.92 12.11 3.47
CA VAL A 270 16.60 13.53 3.72
C VAL A 270 16.17 14.21 2.42
N VAL A 271 16.94 14.07 1.34
CA VAL A 271 16.64 14.71 0.05
C VAL A 271 15.32 14.19 -0.54
N VAL A 272 15.15 12.87 -0.61
CA VAL A 272 13.94 12.25 -1.14
C VAL A 272 12.75 12.51 -0.22
N GLY A 273 12.95 12.52 1.10
CA GLY A 273 11.92 12.85 2.09
C GLY A 273 11.42 14.29 1.93
N VAL A 274 12.31 15.27 1.84
CA VAL A 274 11.95 16.68 1.60
C VAL A 274 11.17 16.82 0.29
N ALA A 275 11.66 16.22 -0.80
CA ALA A 275 10.99 16.27 -2.10
C ALA A 275 9.61 15.59 -2.06
N GLY A 276 9.53 14.36 -1.53
CA GLY A 276 8.30 13.58 -1.48
C GLY A 276 7.23 14.18 -0.58
N PHE A 277 7.60 14.67 0.61
CA PHE A 277 6.66 15.39 1.47
C PHE A 277 6.25 16.75 0.88
N ALA A 278 7.09 17.40 0.06
CA ALA A 278 6.68 18.57 -0.70
C ALA A 278 5.62 18.23 -1.76
N VAL A 279 5.75 17.11 -2.48
CA VAL A 279 4.72 16.59 -3.41
C VAL A 279 3.43 16.30 -2.64
N ALA A 280 3.50 15.58 -1.53
CA ALA A 280 2.34 15.24 -0.71
C ALA A 280 1.63 16.50 -0.17
N ARG A 281 2.40 17.47 0.33
CA ARG A 281 1.88 18.77 0.81
C ARG A 281 1.21 19.56 -0.32
N ARG A 282 1.77 19.52 -1.53
CA ARG A 282 1.18 20.15 -2.71
C ARG A 282 -0.17 19.50 -3.06
N ALA A 283 -0.24 18.17 -3.08
CA ALA A 283 -1.49 17.43 -3.30
C ALA A 283 -2.55 17.72 -2.22
N TYR A 284 -2.14 17.78 -0.95
CA TYR A 284 -3.00 18.18 0.16
C TYR A 284 -3.60 19.58 -0.04
N ARG A 285 -2.76 20.57 -0.40
CA ARG A 285 -3.19 21.95 -0.67
C ARG A 285 -4.08 22.06 -1.91
N ALA A 286 -3.89 21.18 -2.89
CA ALA A 286 -4.73 21.09 -4.07
C ALA A 286 -6.05 20.34 -3.84
N GLY A 287 -6.31 19.84 -2.63
CA GLY A 287 -7.52 19.07 -2.33
C GLY A 287 -7.58 17.71 -3.03
N ASP A 288 -6.43 17.13 -3.38
CA ASP A 288 -6.34 15.81 -4.02
C ASP A 288 -5.87 14.74 -3.01
N PRO A 289 -6.79 14.11 -2.26
CA PRO A 289 -6.41 13.15 -1.23
C PRO A 289 -5.83 11.84 -1.80
N VAL A 290 -6.13 11.49 -3.06
CA VAL A 290 -5.58 10.27 -3.68
C VAL A 290 -4.12 10.49 -4.04
N ALA A 291 -3.79 11.64 -4.65
CA ALA A 291 -2.41 12.01 -4.92
C ALA A 291 -1.61 12.26 -3.62
N GLU A 292 -2.25 12.79 -2.59
CA GLU A 292 -1.68 12.93 -1.24
C GLU A 292 -1.26 11.57 -0.68
N VAL A 293 -2.19 10.60 -0.63
CA VAL A 293 -1.91 9.24 -0.14
C VAL A 293 -0.86 8.53 -1.00
N ALA A 294 -0.92 8.68 -2.33
CA ALA A 294 0.07 8.12 -3.24
C ALA A 294 1.48 8.62 -2.92
N ALA A 295 1.68 9.94 -2.78
CA ALA A 295 2.98 10.51 -2.47
C ALA A 295 3.51 10.09 -1.09
N VAL A 296 2.66 10.06 -0.05
CA VAL A 296 3.07 9.61 1.29
C VAL A 296 3.33 8.10 1.31
N GLY A 297 2.55 7.30 0.58
CA GLY A 297 2.78 5.87 0.41
C GLY A 297 4.13 5.55 -0.23
N LEU A 298 4.56 6.35 -1.21
CA LEU A 298 5.90 6.24 -1.78
C LEU A 298 7.01 6.54 -0.75
N MET A 299 6.77 7.46 0.20
CA MET A 299 7.70 7.68 1.32
C MET A 299 7.79 6.48 2.26
N ALA A 300 6.69 5.74 2.46
CA ALA A 300 6.68 4.55 3.30
C ALA A 300 7.64 3.46 2.79
N VAL A 301 7.90 3.40 1.48
CA VAL A 301 8.83 2.43 0.86
C VAL A 301 10.22 3.01 0.60
N LEU A 302 10.32 4.25 0.14
CA LEU A 302 11.61 4.86 -0.22
C LEU A 302 12.45 5.19 1.01
N LEU A 303 11.84 5.67 2.09
CA LEU A 303 12.55 6.08 3.31
C LEU A 303 12.80 4.91 4.28
N SER A 304 12.13 3.77 4.06
CA SER A 304 12.32 2.59 4.90
C SER A 304 13.72 2.00 4.72
N PRO A 305 14.37 1.48 5.78
CA PRO A 305 15.63 0.75 5.64
C PRO A 305 15.47 -0.57 4.86
N VAL A 306 14.27 -1.12 4.81
CA VAL A 306 13.92 -2.32 4.05
C VAL A 306 12.53 -2.14 3.43
N ALA A 307 12.45 -2.31 2.11
CA ALA A 307 11.18 -2.29 1.39
C ALA A 307 11.16 -3.41 0.36
N TRP A 308 10.50 -4.52 0.69
CA TRP A 308 10.30 -5.60 -0.26
C TRP A 308 9.37 -5.17 -1.38
N VAL A 309 9.45 -5.83 -2.53
CA VAL A 309 8.59 -5.60 -3.70
C VAL A 309 7.11 -5.46 -3.32
N HIS A 310 6.56 -6.38 -2.53
CA HIS A 310 5.15 -6.33 -2.08
C HIS A 310 4.80 -5.16 -1.13
N HIS A 311 5.79 -4.43 -0.57
CA HIS A 311 5.51 -3.18 0.17
C HIS A 311 5.04 -2.05 -0.76
N PHE A 312 5.31 -2.15 -2.07
CA PHE A 312 4.91 -1.18 -3.08
C PHE A 312 3.43 -1.31 -3.50
N ALA A 313 2.58 -1.97 -2.70
CA ALA A 313 1.13 -2.05 -2.92
C ALA A 313 0.46 -0.66 -3.10
N TRP A 314 1.09 0.40 -2.61
CA TRP A 314 0.75 1.80 -2.89
C TRP A 314 0.65 2.14 -4.38
N MET A 315 1.28 1.37 -5.28
CA MET A 315 1.23 1.60 -6.72
C MET A 315 -0.19 1.57 -7.30
N VAL A 316 -1.12 0.84 -6.68
CA VAL A 316 -2.55 0.91 -7.05
C VAL A 316 -3.08 2.34 -6.88
N VAL A 317 -2.73 3.00 -5.78
CA VAL A 317 -3.12 4.38 -5.48
C VAL A 317 -2.37 5.37 -6.37
N VAL A 318 -1.08 5.14 -6.63
CA VAL A 318 -0.25 5.96 -7.53
C VAL A 318 -0.83 5.96 -8.94
N VAL A 319 -1.15 4.80 -9.50
CA VAL A 319 -1.77 4.70 -10.83
C VAL A 319 -3.11 5.43 -10.84
N GLY A 320 -3.96 5.25 -9.83
CA GLY A 320 -5.23 5.98 -9.70
C GLY A 320 -5.05 7.49 -9.64
N ALA A 321 -4.08 7.99 -8.86
CA ALA A 321 -3.73 9.40 -8.78
C ALA A 321 -3.25 9.97 -10.12
N LEU A 322 -2.41 9.22 -10.85
CA LEU A 322 -1.91 9.63 -12.16
C LEU A 322 -3.06 9.71 -13.18
N VAL A 323 -3.90 8.68 -13.27
CA VAL A 323 -5.05 8.63 -14.19
C VAL A 323 -6.08 9.73 -13.92
N GLY A 324 -6.37 10.03 -12.64
CA GLY A 324 -7.31 11.08 -12.26
C GLY A 324 -8.73 10.81 -12.77
N SER A 325 -9.35 11.78 -13.45
CA SER A 325 -10.69 11.65 -14.06
C SER A 325 -10.71 10.86 -15.37
N GLY A 326 -9.53 10.54 -15.94
CA GLY A 326 -9.41 9.94 -17.28
C GLY A 326 -9.63 10.93 -18.43
N GLY A 327 -9.96 12.20 -18.16
CA GLY A 327 -10.19 13.21 -19.20
C GLY A 327 -8.93 13.69 -19.92
N SER A 328 -7.75 13.53 -19.31
CA SER A 328 -6.47 13.95 -19.89
C SER A 328 -5.71 12.73 -20.44
N ARG A 329 -5.51 12.69 -21.76
CA ARG A 329 -4.70 11.64 -22.43
C ARG A 329 -3.31 11.52 -21.80
N ARG A 330 -2.67 12.65 -21.48
CA ARG A 330 -1.37 12.68 -20.80
C ARG A 330 -1.42 11.94 -19.46
N ARG A 331 -2.43 12.20 -18.62
CA ARG A 331 -2.59 11.56 -17.30
C ARG A 331 -2.82 10.06 -17.40
N VAL A 332 -3.66 9.65 -18.36
CA VAL A 332 -3.89 8.22 -18.65
C VAL A 332 -2.58 7.54 -19.09
N VAL A 333 -1.81 8.16 -20.00
CA VAL A 333 -0.51 7.63 -20.43
C VAL A 333 0.46 7.51 -19.26
N LEU A 334 0.56 8.50 -18.36
CA LEU A 334 1.43 8.40 -17.18
C LEU A 334 1.02 7.24 -16.25
N GLY A 335 -0.30 7.06 -16.03
CA GLY A 335 -0.81 5.93 -15.27
C GLY A 335 -0.50 4.59 -15.91
N LEU A 336 -0.66 4.47 -17.23
CA LEU A 336 -0.32 3.26 -17.98
C LEU A 336 1.18 2.98 -17.97
N VAL A 337 2.04 3.99 -18.16
CA VAL A 337 3.50 3.83 -18.06
C VAL A 337 3.89 3.26 -16.71
N MET A 338 3.31 3.80 -15.62
CA MET A 338 3.60 3.31 -14.27
C MET A 338 3.06 1.88 -14.04
N ALA A 339 1.86 1.58 -14.54
CA ALA A 339 1.32 0.22 -14.45
C ALA A 339 2.19 -0.78 -15.23
N THR A 340 2.58 -0.45 -16.46
CA THR A 340 3.45 -1.28 -17.30
C THR A 340 4.82 -1.49 -16.66
N TRP A 341 5.42 -0.45 -16.08
CA TRP A 341 6.69 -0.57 -15.35
C TRP A 341 6.64 -1.68 -14.29
N PHE A 342 5.59 -1.67 -13.46
CA PHE A 342 5.40 -2.65 -12.40
C PHE A 342 4.79 -3.99 -12.89
N TRP A 343 4.30 -4.09 -14.12
CA TRP A 343 3.98 -5.39 -14.73
C TRP A 343 5.23 -6.11 -15.26
N CYS A 344 6.22 -5.38 -15.77
CA CYS A 344 7.39 -5.96 -16.45
C CYS A 344 8.37 -6.73 -15.53
N ARG A 345 8.11 -6.83 -14.23
CA ARG A 345 8.93 -7.59 -13.27
C ARG A 345 10.45 -7.29 -13.38
N LEU A 346 10.79 -6.03 -13.68
CA LEU A 346 12.14 -5.58 -14.05
C LEU A 346 13.23 -5.98 -13.04
N PRO A 347 13.01 -5.95 -11.70
CA PRO A 347 14.03 -6.40 -10.74
C PRO A 347 14.50 -7.84 -11.00
N TRP A 348 13.58 -8.73 -11.38
CA TRP A 348 13.85 -10.14 -11.62
C TRP A 348 14.57 -10.36 -12.96
N TRP A 349 14.30 -9.53 -13.96
CA TRP A 349 15.09 -9.51 -15.20
C TRP A 349 16.52 -9.05 -14.93
N GLY A 350 16.69 -8.04 -14.07
CA GLY A 350 18.01 -7.54 -13.70
C GLY A 350 18.87 -8.58 -13.00
N ILE A 351 18.36 -9.27 -11.98
CA ILE A 351 19.14 -10.33 -11.31
C ILE A 351 19.42 -11.52 -12.25
N THR A 352 18.48 -11.90 -13.11
CA THR A 352 18.71 -12.95 -14.11
C THR A 352 19.80 -12.55 -15.11
N TRP A 353 19.82 -11.29 -15.54
CA TRP A 353 20.87 -10.74 -16.41
C TRP A 353 22.25 -10.86 -15.78
N LEU A 354 22.36 -10.47 -14.51
CA LEU A 354 23.60 -10.53 -13.74
C LEU A 354 24.05 -11.98 -13.51
N ALA A 355 23.12 -12.86 -13.13
CA ALA A 355 23.40 -14.27 -12.87
C ALA A 355 23.89 -15.03 -14.11
N GLN A 356 23.46 -14.61 -15.31
CA GLN A 356 23.91 -15.20 -16.57
C GLN A 356 25.25 -14.64 -17.08
N GLY A 357 25.88 -13.70 -16.36
CA GLY A 357 27.17 -13.12 -16.77
C GLY A 357 27.10 -12.35 -18.10
N ARG A 358 25.91 -11.84 -18.47
CA ARG A 358 25.73 -11.08 -19.72
C ARG A 358 26.53 -9.77 -19.67
N PRO A 359 27.04 -9.28 -20.82
CA PRO A 359 27.77 -8.02 -20.87
C PRO A 359 26.87 -6.85 -20.39
N GLY A 360 27.51 -5.83 -19.80
CA GLY A 360 26.81 -4.64 -19.28
C GLY A 360 26.22 -4.85 -17.88
N GLU A 361 27.05 -5.10 -16.87
CA GLU A 361 26.61 -5.27 -15.48
C GLU A 361 25.75 -4.09 -14.99
N TRP A 362 26.13 -2.87 -15.37
CA TRP A 362 25.41 -1.65 -15.02
C TRP A 362 23.94 -1.69 -15.46
N PHE A 363 23.62 -2.33 -16.60
CA PHE A 363 22.26 -2.48 -17.10
C PHE A 363 21.48 -3.50 -16.26
N GLY A 364 22.10 -4.64 -15.94
CA GLY A 364 21.53 -5.62 -15.01
C GLY A 364 21.25 -5.01 -13.64
N ARG A 365 22.15 -4.17 -13.12
CA ARG A 365 21.97 -3.42 -11.86
C ARG A 365 20.86 -2.37 -11.96
N LEU A 366 20.77 -1.66 -13.08
CA LEU A 366 19.68 -0.70 -13.32
C LEU A 366 18.32 -1.40 -13.21
N LEU A 367 18.17 -2.52 -13.92
CA LEU A 367 16.95 -3.34 -13.88
C LEU A 367 16.71 -3.93 -12.49
N GLN A 368 17.75 -4.43 -11.81
CA GLN A 368 17.65 -4.99 -10.46
C GLN A 368 17.07 -3.98 -9.45
N ASN A 369 17.26 -2.68 -9.67
CA ASN A 369 16.80 -1.60 -8.82
C ASN A 369 15.57 -0.84 -9.39
N ALA A 370 14.91 -1.42 -10.39
CA ALA A 370 13.90 -0.73 -11.17
C ALA A 370 12.66 -0.29 -10.36
N ASP A 371 12.24 -1.00 -9.31
CA ASP A 371 11.05 -0.59 -8.54
C ASP A 371 11.33 0.66 -7.70
N CYS A 372 12.54 0.76 -7.13
CA CYS A 372 13.00 1.98 -6.46
C CYS A 372 13.01 3.18 -7.42
N LEU A 373 13.55 2.96 -8.63
CA LEU A 373 13.57 3.99 -9.68
C LEU A 373 12.15 4.36 -10.13
N GLY A 374 11.27 3.38 -10.31
CA GLY A 374 9.87 3.58 -10.65
C GLY A 374 9.14 4.43 -9.61
N ALA A 375 9.39 4.21 -8.32
CA ALA A 375 8.84 5.05 -7.25
C ALA A 375 9.37 6.50 -7.27
N LEU A 376 10.66 6.71 -7.55
CA LEU A 376 11.22 8.06 -7.71
C LEU A 376 10.62 8.78 -8.93
N VAL A 377 10.49 8.08 -10.05
CA VAL A 377 9.83 8.59 -11.26
C VAL A 377 8.35 8.90 -10.98
N ALA A 378 7.65 8.04 -10.24
CA ALA A 378 6.26 8.26 -9.84
C ALA A 378 6.09 9.55 -9.03
N LEU A 379 7.01 9.87 -8.10
CA LEU A 379 7.00 11.15 -7.38
C LEU A 379 7.12 12.35 -8.33
N GLY A 380 8.02 12.27 -9.30
CA GLY A 380 8.16 13.30 -10.34
C GLY A 380 6.89 13.45 -11.17
N MET A 381 6.27 12.34 -11.59
CA MET A 381 5.00 12.35 -12.32
C MET A 381 3.87 12.94 -11.48
N LEU A 382 3.79 12.59 -10.19
CA LEU A 382 2.83 13.16 -9.24
C LEU A 382 3.02 14.67 -9.10
N TRP A 383 4.26 15.15 -8.98
CA TRP A 383 4.56 16.60 -8.96
C TRP A 383 4.01 17.31 -10.19
N LEU A 384 4.22 16.73 -11.38
CA LEU A 384 3.78 17.32 -12.65
C LEU A 384 2.25 17.41 -12.77
N VAL A 385 1.50 16.49 -12.17
CA VAL A 385 0.03 16.47 -12.24
C VAL A 385 -0.65 17.19 -11.06
N THR A 386 0.05 17.40 -9.93
CA THR A 386 -0.53 17.94 -8.68
C THR A 386 -0.58 19.47 -8.59
N GLY A 387 -0.60 20.21 -9.71
CA GLY A 387 -0.99 21.62 -9.65
C GLY A 387 -1.13 22.35 -10.98
N ARG A 388 -1.49 21.61 -12.03
CA ARG A 388 -2.05 22.16 -13.26
C ARG A 388 -3.49 21.65 -13.35
N GLY A 389 -4.46 22.47 -12.93
CA GLY A 389 -5.89 22.19 -13.16
C GLY A 389 -6.64 21.35 -12.12
N ALA A 390 -6.44 21.56 -10.81
CA ALA A 390 -7.36 21.05 -9.79
C ALA A 390 -8.71 21.82 -9.73
N GLY A 391 -9.14 22.36 -10.88
CA GLY A 391 -10.35 23.13 -11.08
C GLY A 391 -11.29 22.47 -12.10
N GLU A 392 -11.26 21.14 -12.24
CA GLU A 392 -12.45 20.45 -12.76
C GLU A 392 -13.39 20.28 -11.55
N PRO A 393 -14.50 21.04 -11.48
CA PRO A 393 -15.42 20.94 -10.36
C PRO A 393 -15.96 19.52 -10.26
N ASP A 394 -16.16 19.04 -9.03
CA ASP A 394 -17.05 17.92 -8.77
C ASP A 394 -18.37 18.23 -9.48
N GLY A 395 -18.70 17.43 -10.49
CA GLY A 395 -19.94 17.57 -11.24
C GLY A 395 -21.13 17.36 -10.31
N ALA A 396 -21.66 18.44 -9.74
CA ALA A 396 -22.98 18.57 -9.14
C ALA A 396 -23.24 20.05 -8.77
N GLY A 397 -23.83 20.79 -9.71
CA GLY A 397 -24.54 22.03 -9.44
C GLY A 397 -25.71 22.11 -10.43
N PRO A 398 -26.97 22.31 -10.00
CA PRO A 398 -28.10 22.30 -10.90
C PRO A 398 -27.97 23.47 -11.89
N THR A 399 -28.25 23.21 -13.16
CA THR A 399 -28.37 24.23 -14.19
C THR A 399 -29.37 25.29 -13.73
N SER A 400 -28.86 26.46 -13.39
CA SER A 400 -29.63 27.69 -13.17
C SER A 400 -30.16 28.18 -14.52
N GLY A 401 -31.11 27.42 -15.08
CA GLY A 401 -31.78 27.69 -16.35
C GLY A 401 -33.28 27.47 -16.28
N GLU A 402 -33.86 27.45 -15.07
CA GLU A 402 -35.31 27.20 -14.87
C GLU A 402 -35.87 28.09 -13.74
N ARG A 403 -35.50 29.37 -13.73
CA ARG A 403 -36.13 30.43 -12.91
C ARG A 403 -36.46 31.68 -13.73
N ALA A 404 -36.85 31.52 -14.99
CA ALA A 404 -37.26 32.65 -15.84
C ALA A 404 -38.57 32.41 -16.62
N ALA A 405 -39.36 31.39 -16.30
CA ALA A 405 -40.57 31.07 -17.07
C ALA A 405 -41.86 30.85 -16.25
N VAL A 406 -41.90 31.25 -14.97
CA VAL A 406 -43.13 31.12 -14.13
C VAL A 406 -43.53 32.44 -13.46
N GLY A 407 -42.95 33.58 -13.86
CA GLY A 407 -43.21 34.89 -13.24
C GLY A 407 -43.95 35.92 -14.11
N ALA A 408 -44.39 35.56 -15.33
CA ALA A 408 -44.94 36.52 -16.29
C ALA A 408 -46.30 36.10 -16.87
N ALA A 409 -47.09 35.37 -16.08
CA ALA A 409 -48.48 35.05 -16.41
C ALA A 409 -49.38 35.24 -15.18
N GLU A 410 -49.28 36.40 -14.55
CA GLU A 410 -50.33 36.97 -13.70
C GLU A 410 -50.03 38.47 -13.58
N VAL A 411 -51.06 39.29 -13.85
CA VAL A 411 -51.06 40.76 -13.98
C VAL A 411 -50.63 41.30 -15.36
N GLY A 412 -51.64 41.56 -16.17
CA GLY A 412 -51.58 42.24 -17.47
C GLY A 412 -52.92 42.15 -18.18
#